data_AF-A0A9P7D314-F1
#
_entry.id   AF-A0A9P7D314-F1
#
_cell.length_a   1.000
_cell.length_b   1.000
_cell.length_c   1.000
_cell.angle_alpha   90.00
_cell.angle_beta   90.00
_cell.angle_gamma   90.00
#
_symmetry.space_group_name_H-M   'P 1'
#
loop_
_entity.id
_entity.type
_entity.pdbx_description
1 polymer ?
#
loop_
_entity_poly.entity_id
_entity_poly.type
_entity_poly.pdbx_seq_one_letter_code
_entity_poly.pdbx_strand_id
1 'polypeptide(L)'
;MKPSQKKVTMNYNNYEQKIVETYAVALHNYPLGDVQNPGKIGRREDLMKLLDSLMNTTCSWVKLTEDEVAERKGQNQECQARGEQVYKPRKWRTKGPKAMDQSAKSAEFVEEEEEEEEEEEEEEEEEEEEG
;
A
#
# COMPACT_ATOMS: atom_id res chain seq x y z
N MET A 1 -24.09 31.83 -5.85
CA MET A 1 -23.27 31.93 -4.60
C MET A 1 -21.81 32.13 -4.96
N LYS A 2 -20.95 32.58 -4.03
CA LYS A 2 -19.49 32.46 -4.20
C LYS A 2 -19.06 31.02 -3.91
N PRO A 3 -18.23 30.36 -4.73
CA PRO A 3 -17.72 29.02 -4.41
C PRO A 3 -16.80 29.10 -3.19
N SER A 4 -16.95 28.17 -2.23
CA SER A 4 -16.03 28.08 -1.10
C SER A 4 -14.67 27.58 -1.57
N GLN A 5 -13.61 28.37 -1.33
CA GLN A 5 -12.24 27.94 -1.62
C GLN A 5 -11.85 26.79 -0.68
N LYS A 6 -12.00 25.56 -1.17
CA LYS A 6 -11.51 24.35 -0.48
C LYS A 6 -9.98 24.42 -0.44
N LYS A 7 -9.39 24.37 0.76
CA LYS A 7 -7.93 24.36 0.93
C LYS A 7 -7.34 23.09 0.32
N VAL A 8 -6.77 23.22 -0.88
CA VAL A 8 -6.01 22.15 -1.54
C VAL A 8 -4.80 21.80 -0.67
N THR A 9 -4.51 20.50 -0.53
CA THR A 9 -3.36 19.99 0.23
C THR A 9 -2.62 18.98 -0.64
N MET A 10 -1.33 19.22 -0.89
CA MET A 10 -0.52 18.37 -1.78
C MET A 10 -0.45 16.93 -1.27
N ASN A 11 -0.61 15.96 -2.17
CA ASN A 11 -0.60 14.53 -1.86
C ASN A 11 0.26 13.76 -2.86
N TYR A 12 1.57 13.77 -2.64
CA TYR A 12 2.56 13.07 -3.46
C TYR A 12 2.42 11.53 -3.48
N ASN A 13 1.73 10.93 -2.51
CA ASN A 13 1.54 9.48 -2.45
C ASN A 13 0.36 8.98 -3.30
N ASN A 14 -0.51 9.88 -3.77
CA ASN A 14 -1.63 9.61 -4.67
C ASN A 14 -1.78 10.82 -5.61
N TYR A 15 -0.67 11.20 -6.26
CA TYR A 15 -0.58 12.43 -7.04
C TYR A 15 -1.64 12.48 -8.15
N GLU A 16 -1.70 11.43 -8.97
CA GLU A 16 -2.70 11.26 -10.02
C GLU A 16 -4.13 11.44 -9.50
N GLN A 17 -4.57 10.57 -8.58
CA GLN A 17 -5.96 10.59 -8.13
C GLN A 17 -6.34 11.86 -7.35
N LYS A 18 -5.44 12.41 -6.53
CA LYS A 18 -5.77 13.49 -5.56
C LYS A 18 -5.32 14.89 -5.97
N ILE A 19 -4.46 15.02 -6.98
CA ILE A 19 -4.09 16.31 -7.57
C ILE A 19 -4.61 16.38 -9.01
N VAL A 20 -4.18 15.47 -9.89
CA VAL A 20 -4.49 15.53 -11.33
C VAL A 20 -5.98 15.31 -11.59
N GLU A 21 -6.53 14.14 -11.23
CA GLU A 21 -7.93 13.78 -11.47
C GLU A 21 -8.93 14.59 -10.63
N THR A 22 -8.52 15.08 -9.44
CA THR A 22 -9.42 15.83 -8.54
C THR A 22 -9.51 17.32 -8.87
N TYR A 23 -8.46 17.92 -9.46
CA TYR A 23 -8.40 19.37 -9.72
C TYR A 23 -8.10 19.76 -11.17
N ALA A 24 -7.92 18.79 -12.08
CA ALA A 24 -7.52 19.01 -13.48
C ALA A 24 -6.22 19.84 -13.61
N VAL A 25 -5.23 19.56 -12.76
CA VAL A 25 -3.95 20.28 -12.72
C VAL A 25 -2.79 19.30 -12.58
N ALA A 26 -1.82 19.38 -13.50
CA ALA A 26 -0.64 18.51 -13.56
C ALA A 26 0.66 19.32 -13.63
N LEU A 27 1.78 18.71 -13.24
CA LEU A 27 3.13 19.27 -13.34
C LEU A 27 3.79 18.65 -14.58
N HIS A 28 3.75 19.38 -15.68
CA HIS A 28 4.26 18.94 -16.98
C HIS A 28 5.79 18.93 -16.97
N ASN A 29 6.40 17.93 -17.63
CA ASN A 29 7.85 17.70 -17.76
C ASN A 29 8.66 17.76 -16.44
N TYR A 30 8.13 17.22 -15.35
CA TYR A 30 8.88 17.13 -14.08
C TYR A 30 10.17 16.27 -14.25
N PRO A 31 11.37 16.82 -13.99
CA PRO A 31 12.62 16.21 -14.47
C PRO A 31 13.18 15.07 -13.61
N LEU A 32 12.49 14.68 -12.52
CA LEU A 32 12.95 13.70 -11.53
C LEU A 32 12.10 12.41 -11.49
N GLY A 33 11.35 12.12 -12.56
CA GLY A 33 10.44 10.97 -12.63
C GLY A 33 9.09 11.30 -11.98
N ASP A 34 8.70 10.56 -10.94
CA ASP A 34 7.44 10.77 -10.23
C ASP A 34 7.43 12.05 -9.38
N VAL A 35 6.30 12.76 -9.36
CA VAL A 35 6.11 14.00 -8.58
C VAL A 35 6.12 13.71 -7.08
N GLN A 36 7.30 13.82 -6.47
CA GLN A 36 7.57 13.47 -5.08
C GLN A 36 7.57 14.67 -4.12
N ASN A 37 7.50 14.37 -2.81
CA ASN A 37 7.60 15.37 -1.76
C ASN A 37 8.98 16.06 -1.80
N PRO A 38 9.08 17.40 -1.85
CA PRO A 38 10.35 18.12 -1.86
C PRO A 38 11.33 17.71 -0.74
N GLY A 39 10.82 17.33 0.44
CA GLY A 39 11.65 16.81 1.54
C GLY A 39 12.33 15.45 1.30
N LYS A 40 12.07 14.80 0.15
CA LYS A 40 12.80 13.62 -0.33
C LYS A 40 13.89 13.95 -1.35
N ILE A 41 13.89 15.16 -1.93
CA ILE A 41 14.84 15.58 -2.97
C ILE A 41 16.15 16.01 -2.30
N GLY A 42 16.92 15.02 -1.83
CA GLY A 42 18.11 15.23 -1.00
C GLY A 42 19.40 15.55 -1.76
N ARG A 43 19.50 15.25 -3.07
CA ARG A 43 20.72 15.48 -3.85
C ARG A 43 20.76 16.90 -4.40
N ARG A 44 21.94 17.52 -4.35
CA ARG A 44 22.17 18.85 -4.96
C ARG A 44 21.93 18.83 -6.47
N GLU A 45 22.35 17.76 -7.15
CA GLU A 45 22.13 17.56 -8.59
C GLU A 45 20.65 17.57 -8.96
N ASP A 46 19.81 16.80 -8.24
CA ASP A 46 18.36 16.75 -8.45
C ASP A 46 17.70 18.12 -8.23
N LEU A 47 18.12 18.84 -7.17
CA LEU A 47 17.65 20.20 -6.87
C LEU A 47 18.05 21.21 -7.94
N MET A 48 19.28 21.13 -8.47
CA MET A 48 19.76 22.01 -9.54
C MET A 48 19.05 21.71 -10.87
N LYS A 49 18.83 20.43 -11.20
CA LYS A 49 18.07 20.00 -12.39
C LYS A 49 16.61 20.45 -12.31
N LEU A 50 15.99 20.36 -11.14
CA LEU A 50 14.63 20.86 -10.92
C LEU A 50 14.57 22.38 -11.01
N LEU A 51 15.51 23.10 -10.38
CA LEU A 51 15.59 24.56 -10.46
C LEU A 51 15.76 25.05 -11.90
N ASP A 52 16.68 24.46 -12.66
CA ASP A 52 16.89 24.76 -14.08
C ASP A 52 15.61 24.54 -14.90
N SER A 53 14.93 23.41 -14.72
CA SER A 53 13.68 23.12 -15.44
C SER A 53 12.54 24.11 -15.16
N LEU A 54 12.49 24.66 -13.93
CA LEU A 54 11.50 25.67 -13.54
C LEU A 54 11.88 27.05 -14.09
N MET A 55 13.16 27.41 -14.06
CA MET A 55 13.66 28.70 -14.58
C MET A 55 13.57 28.78 -16.12
N ASN A 56 13.89 27.68 -16.81
CA ASN A 56 13.76 27.54 -18.26
C ASN A 56 12.32 27.26 -18.70
N THR A 57 11.35 27.27 -17.77
CA THR A 57 9.90 27.02 -17.97
C THR A 57 9.52 25.67 -18.59
N THR A 58 10.49 24.75 -18.75
CA THR A 58 10.24 23.41 -19.32
C THR A 58 9.37 22.58 -18.39
N CYS A 59 9.60 22.67 -17.08
CA CYS A 59 8.74 22.14 -16.03
C CYS A 59 7.75 23.22 -15.58
N SER A 60 6.44 22.96 -15.69
CA SER A 60 5.40 23.95 -15.35
C SER A 60 4.07 23.32 -14.92
N TRP A 61 3.29 24.05 -14.14
CA TRP A 61 1.94 23.64 -13.77
C TRP A 61 0.95 23.96 -14.90
N VAL A 62 0.39 22.92 -15.50
CA VAL A 62 -0.62 23.02 -16.55
C VAL A 62 -2.00 22.70 -15.99
N LYS A 63 -3.03 23.39 -16.49
CA LYS A 63 -4.42 22.99 -16.29
C LYS A 63 -4.83 22.08 -17.46
N LEU A 64 -5.32 20.89 -17.14
CA LEU A 64 -5.85 19.94 -18.11
C LEU A 64 -7.30 20.28 -18.48
N THR A 65 -7.69 19.87 -19.68
CA THR A 65 -9.08 19.75 -20.14
C THR A 65 -9.77 18.54 -19.49
N GLU A 66 -11.09 18.46 -19.63
CA GLU A 66 -11.86 17.33 -19.10
C GLU A 66 -11.55 16.03 -19.88
N ASP A 67 -11.26 16.14 -21.17
CA ASP A 67 -10.86 15.03 -22.04
C ASP A 67 -9.47 14.47 -21.68
N GLU A 68 -8.46 15.33 -21.48
CA GLU A 68 -7.13 14.91 -21.01
C GLU A 68 -7.19 14.22 -19.62
N VAL A 69 -8.07 14.70 -18.73
CA VAL A 69 -8.29 14.05 -17.44
C VAL A 69 -8.98 12.69 -17.60
N ALA A 70 -9.93 12.57 -18.53
CA ALA A 70 -10.61 11.30 -18.81
C ALA A 70 -9.66 10.27 -19.43
N GLU A 71 -8.86 10.67 -20.42
CA GLU A 71 -7.84 9.81 -21.06
C GLU A 71 -6.81 9.33 -20.03
N ARG A 72 -6.19 10.26 -19.30
CA ARG A 72 -5.16 9.95 -18.30
C ARG A 72 -5.70 9.07 -17.18
N LYS A 73 -6.96 9.26 -16.78
CA LYS A 73 -7.64 8.38 -15.82
C LYS A 73 -7.89 6.97 -16.39
N GLY A 74 -8.20 6.84 -17.68
CA GLY A 74 -8.29 5.56 -18.37
C GLY A 74 -6.94 4.82 -18.36
N GLN A 75 -5.86 5.50 -18.75
CA GLN A 75 -4.49 4.98 -18.70
C GLN A 75 -4.10 4.56 -17.26
N ASN A 76 -4.36 5.42 -16.26
CA ASN A 76 -4.11 5.13 -14.84
C ASN A 76 -4.86 3.87 -14.36
N GLN A 77 -6.10 3.65 -14.85
CA GLN A 77 -6.89 2.45 -14.52
C GLN A 77 -6.36 1.19 -15.21
N GLU A 78 -5.89 1.28 -16.45
CA GLU A 78 -5.26 0.15 -17.17
C GLU A 78 -3.95 -0.27 -16.49
N CYS A 79 -3.07 0.69 -16.17
CA CYS A 79 -1.86 0.45 -15.39
C CYS A 79 -2.19 -0.20 -14.04
N GLN A 80 -3.23 0.28 -13.35
CA GLN A 80 -3.67 -0.29 -12.09
C GLN A 80 -4.21 -1.72 -12.21
N ALA A 81 -4.89 -2.05 -13.32
CA ALA A 81 -5.37 -3.40 -13.63
C ALA A 81 -4.22 -4.36 -14.02
N ARG A 82 -3.17 -3.85 -14.66
CA ARG A 82 -1.89 -4.55 -14.93
C ARG A 82 -1.05 -4.79 -13.65
N GLY A 83 -1.44 -4.19 -12.53
CA GLY A 83 -0.82 -4.37 -11.21
C GLY A 83 0.13 -3.24 -10.78
N GLU A 84 0.30 -2.20 -11.59
CA GLU A 84 1.14 -1.04 -11.24
C GLU A 84 0.47 -0.21 -10.14
N GLN A 85 1.23 0.25 -9.15
CA GLN A 85 0.66 0.91 -7.96
C GLN A 85 0.40 2.41 -8.16
N VAL A 86 -0.40 2.76 -9.17
CA VAL A 86 -0.83 4.14 -9.48
C VAL A 86 -1.66 4.74 -8.33
N TYR A 87 -2.58 3.95 -7.78
CA TYR A 87 -3.44 4.35 -6.67
C TYR A 87 -3.03 3.62 -5.38
N LYS A 88 -2.66 4.39 -4.34
CA LYS A 88 -2.23 3.84 -3.05
C LYS A 88 -3.40 3.88 -2.07
N PRO A 89 -4.01 2.73 -1.71
CA PRO A 89 -5.19 2.71 -0.85
C PRO A 89 -4.90 3.36 0.49
N ARG A 90 -5.88 4.12 1.01
CA ARG A 90 -5.78 4.72 2.34
C ARG A 90 -5.76 3.60 3.38
N LYS A 91 -4.64 3.41 4.07
CA LYS A 91 -4.55 2.52 5.23
C LYS A 91 -5.71 2.80 6.19
N TRP A 92 -6.55 1.81 6.42
CA TRP A 92 -7.62 1.89 7.42
C TRP A 92 -6.99 2.12 8.78
N ARG A 93 -7.43 3.16 9.50
CA ARG A 93 -7.07 3.34 10.90
C ARG A 93 -8.09 2.58 11.73
N THR A 94 -7.82 1.31 11.99
CA THR A 94 -8.44 0.58 13.10
C THR A 94 -8.27 1.43 14.36
N LYS A 95 -9.38 1.86 14.96
CA LYS A 95 -9.36 2.39 16.32
C LYS A 95 -9.16 1.20 17.26
N GLY A 96 -7.92 0.75 17.38
CA GLY A 96 -7.57 -0.27 18.38
C GLY A 96 -8.04 0.18 19.76
N PRO A 97 -8.49 -0.74 20.62
CA PRO A 97 -8.80 -0.40 22.00
C PRO A 97 -7.56 0.23 22.65
N LYS A 98 -7.76 1.13 23.61
CA LYS A 98 -6.65 1.55 24.48
C LYS A 98 -6.14 0.29 25.16
N ALA A 99 -4.83 0.02 25.08
CA ALA A 99 -4.24 -1.13 25.73
C ALA A 99 -4.48 -1.05 27.24
N MET A 100 -5.31 -1.95 27.76
CA MET A 100 -5.28 -2.33 29.16
C MET A 100 -4.28 -3.47 29.26
N ASP A 101 -3.23 -3.25 30.04
CA ASP A 101 -2.22 -4.26 30.34
C ASP A 101 -2.83 -5.34 31.23
N GLN A 102 -3.09 -6.51 30.64
CA GLN A 102 -3.30 -7.76 31.38
C GLN A 102 -2.66 -8.93 30.63
N SER A 103 -1.56 -9.42 31.19
CA SER A 103 -0.92 -10.68 30.80
C SER A 103 -1.87 -11.87 31.04
N ALA A 104 -2.28 -12.53 29.97
CA ALA A 104 -2.93 -13.84 30.02
C ALA A 104 -2.33 -14.73 28.92
N LYS A 105 -1.60 -15.78 29.33
CA LYS A 105 -1.23 -16.87 28.43
C LYS A 105 -2.43 -17.80 28.32
N SER A 106 -3.00 -17.95 27.13
CA SER A 106 -3.87 -19.10 26.84
C SER A 106 -3.01 -20.33 26.55
N ALA A 107 -3.44 -21.49 27.05
CA ALA A 107 -2.80 -22.76 26.74
C ALA A 107 -3.16 -23.23 25.32
N GLU A 108 -2.30 -24.06 24.77
CA GLU A 108 -2.49 -24.77 23.51
C GLU A 108 -3.36 -26.01 23.76
N PHE A 109 -4.31 -26.26 22.86
CA PHE A 109 -5.14 -27.47 22.86
C PHE A 109 -5.02 -28.07 21.46
N VAL A 110 -4.39 -29.24 21.40
CA VAL A 110 -4.33 -30.08 20.20
C VAL A 110 -5.34 -31.19 20.43
N GLU A 111 -6.30 -31.29 19.53
CA GLU A 111 -7.22 -32.42 19.43
C GLU A 111 -6.56 -33.37 18.41
N GLU A 112 -6.15 -34.55 18.88
CA GLU A 112 -5.46 -35.58 18.08
C GLU A 112 -6.52 -36.56 17.58
N GLU A 113 -6.54 -36.83 16.27
CA GLU A 113 -7.65 -37.49 15.58
C GLU A 113 -7.50 -39.02 15.69
N GLU A 114 -8.59 -39.72 16.03
CA GLU A 114 -8.58 -41.18 16.24
C GLU A 114 -8.54 -41.95 14.91
N GLU A 115 -7.53 -42.78 14.69
CA GLU A 115 -7.57 -43.90 13.73
C GLU A 115 -7.63 -45.23 14.50
N GLU A 116 -8.81 -45.84 14.55
CA GLU A 116 -9.01 -47.25 14.93
C GLU A 116 -8.75 -48.14 13.71
N GLU A 117 -7.94 -49.21 13.85
CA GLU A 117 -8.12 -50.42 13.03
C GLU A 117 -7.65 -51.68 13.79
N GLU A 118 -8.49 -52.72 13.71
CA GLU A 118 -8.39 -54.07 14.31
C GLU A 118 -7.39 -54.97 13.50
N GLU A 119 -7.02 -56.21 13.80
CA GLU A 119 -7.51 -57.22 14.77
C GLU A 119 -6.63 -57.27 16.05
N GLU A 120 -5.76 -58.22 16.43
CA GLU A 120 -5.33 -59.54 15.96
C GLU A 120 -4.87 -60.36 17.22
N GLU A 121 -5.06 -61.68 17.26
CA GLU A 121 -4.75 -62.58 18.40
C GLU A 121 -3.33 -63.23 18.22
N GLU A 122 -2.73 -64.09 19.06
CA GLU A 122 -3.22 -65.13 19.99
C GLU A 122 -2.07 -65.62 20.93
N GLU A 123 -2.39 -66.22 22.10
CA GLU A 123 -1.63 -67.18 22.98
C GLU A 123 -0.11 -66.95 23.34
N GLU A 124 0.27 -66.89 24.63
CA GLU A 124 0.70 -68.01 25.54
C GLU A 124 2.09 -68.64 25.15
N GLU A 125 2.99 -69.07 26.06
CA GLU A 125 2.85 -69.67 27.40
C GLU A 125 4.08 -69.38 28.33
N GLU A 126 4.34 -70.23 29.32
CA GLU A 126 5.25 -70.13 30.51
C GLU A 126 6.78 -70.28 30.18
N GLU A 127 7.81 -70.28 31.05
CA GLU A 127 8.01 -70.64 32.48
C GLU A 127 9.10 -69.79 33.22
N GLU A 128 9.36 -70.13 34.49
CA GLU A 128 10.38 -69.59 35.43
C GLU A 128 11.81 -70.12 35.19
N GLU A 129 12.86 -69.44 35.71
CA GLU A 129 13.75 -69.99 36.78
C GLU A 129 14.70 -68.92 37.37
N GLU A 130 15.41 -69.25 38.47
CA GLU A 130 16.25 -68.35 39.28
C GLU A 130 17.75 -68.30 38.87
N GLY A 131 18.54 -67.39 39.47
CA GLY A 131 20.00 -67.28 39.28
C GLY A 131 20.71 -66.22 40.12
#